data_AF-A0A1V6CKC1-F1
#
_entry.id   AF-A0A1V6CKC1-F1
#
_cell.length_a   1.000
_cell.length_b   1.000
_cell.length_c   1.000
_cell.angle_alpha   90.00
_cell.angle_beta   90.00
_cell.angle_gamma   90.00
#
_symmetry.space_group_name_H-M   'P 1'
#
loop_
_entity.id
_entity.type
_entity.pdbx_description
1 polymer ?
#
loop_
_entity_poly.entity_id
_entity_poly.type
_entity_poly.pdbx_seq_one_letter_code
_entity_poly.pdbx_strand_id
1 'polypeptide(L)'
;MKIYFAHPCFNEEQRDFKDKFLQKLSAALSQTQYGNDISIVDPFDYATDVEGDIEVKLEMAEGIKIECIRLLEECDIIIALVDGNDTGVAFEAGYAHAVNKPIILISQENCSSANAMLIGSAKVVVNNIVEDEQVKRLAGLILFFYGTWKASQKKPENN
;
A
#
# COMPACT_ATOMS: atom_id res chain seq x y z
N MET A 1 0.73 -11.28 -8.04
CA MET A 1 0.18 -10.00 -7.57
C MET A 1 1.20 -9.36 -6.67
N LYS A 2 1.61 -8.15 -7.00
CA LYS A 2 2.45 -7.32 -6.13
C LYS A 2 1.58 -6.23 -5.48
N ILE A 3 1.68 -6.08 -4.18
CA ILE A 3 0.95 -5.06 -3.41
C ILE A 3 1.99 -4.07 -2.90
N TYR A 4 1.86 -2.80 -3.25
CA TYR A 4 2.67 -1.75 -2.63
C TYR A 4 2.04 -1.36 -1.30
N PHE A 5 2.84 -1.35 -0.23
CA PHE A 5 2.39 -0.85 1.06
C PHE A 5 2.97 0.54 1.32
N ALA A 6 2.15 1.57 1.12
CA ALA A 6 2.47 2.95 1.45
C ALA A 6 2.18 3.19 2.94
N HIS A 7 3.21 3.43 3.75
CA HIS A 7 3.07 3.68 5.18
C HIS A 7 4.22 4.53 5.73
N PRO A 8 4.00 5.26 6.84
CA PRO A 8 5.10 5.86 7.58
C PRO A 8 5.91 4.79 8.35
N CYS A 9 7.20 5.05 8.58
CA CYS A 9 8.09 4.14 9.32
C CYS A 9 9.17 4.87 10.14
N PHE A 10 8.89 6.11 10.54
CA PHE A 10 9.83 7.06 11.11
C PHE A 10 10.13 6.81 12.59
N ASN A 11 9.22 6.18 13.33
CA ASN A 11 9.38 5.90 14.76
C ASN A 11 9.12 4.43 15.11
N GLU A 12 9.40 4.06 16.37
CA GLU A 12 9.28 2.69 16.86
C GLU A 12 7.83 2.19 16.81
N GLU A 13 6.86 3.01 17.19
CA GLU A 13 5.44 2.65 17.13
C GLU A 13 4.99 2.30 15.71
N GLN A 14 5.42 3.08 14.72
CA GLN A 14 5.15 2.84 13.31
C GLN A 14 5.80 1.55 12.80
N ARG A 15 7.06 1.28 13.19
CA ARG A 15 7.75 0.03 12.87
C ARG A 15 7.06 -1.19 13.49
N ASP A 16 6.74 -1.11 14.77
CA ASP A 16 6.03 -2.15 15.51
C ASP A 16 4.68 -2.47 14.88
N PHE A 17 3.95 -1.43 14.50
CA PHE A 17 2.67 -1.57 13.84
C PHE A 17 2.83 -2.23 12.47
N LYS A 18 3.75 -1.72 11.65
CA LYS A 18 4.07 -2.25 10.32
C LYS A 18 4.33 -3.75 10.37
N ASP A 19 5.23 -4.19 11.23
CA ASP A 19 5.65 -5.59 11.32
C ASP A 19 4.47 -6.50 11.73
N LYS A 20 3.71 -6.09 12.76
CA LYS A 20 2.51 -6.82 13.20
C LYS A 20 1.44 -6.88 12.11
N PHE A 21 1.20 -5.77 11.43
CA PHE A 21 0.22 -5.67 10.36
C PHE A 21 0.60 -6.54 9.15
N LEU A 22 1.85 -6.45 8.68
CA LEU A 22 2.35 -7.25 7.57
C LEU A 22 2.31 -8.74 7.88
N GLN A 23 2.63 -9.15 9.12
CA GLN A 23 2.49 -10.53 9.55
C GLN A 23 1.03 -11.00 9.47
N LYS A 24 0.09 -10.23 10.01
CA LYS A 24 -1.34 -10.58 9.99
C LYS A 24 -1.89 -10.62 8.56
N LEU A 25 -1.56 -9.63 7.74
CA LEU A 25 -2.02 -9.55 6.35
C LEU A 25 -1.45 -10.70 5.52
N SER A 26 -0.16 -11.00 5.66
CA SER A 26 0.48 -12.13 4.98
C SER A 26 -0.16 -13.46 5.39
N ALA A 27 -0.42 -13.66 6.69
CA ALA A 27 -1.13 -14.84 7.18
C ALA A 27 -2.54 -14.93 6.58
N ALA A 28 -3.31 -13.83 6.55
CA ALA A 28 -4.64 -13.82 5.97
C ALA A 28 -4.62 -14.12 4.45
N LEU A 29 -3.68 -13.55 3.70
CA LEU A 29 -3.52 -13.78 2.26
C LEU A 29 -3.06 -15.20 1.94
N SER A 30 -2.21 -15.80 2.79
CA SER A 30 -1.71 -17.18 2.62
C SER A 30 -2.82 -18.23 2.62
N GLN A 31 -3.95 -17.95 3.30
CA GLN A 31 -5.10 -18.86 3.39
C GLN A 31 -6.03 -18.78 2.17
N THR A 32 -5.68 -17.95 1.18
CA THR A 32 -6.52 -17.70 0.00
C THR A 32 -6.08 -18.55 -1.18
N GLN A 33 -6.96 -18.69 -2.19
CA GLN A 33 -6.65 -19.45 -3.42
C GLN A 33 -5.45 -18.92 -4.22
N TYR A 34 -4.98 -17.71 -3.92
CA TYR A 34 -3.84 -17.08 -4.57
C TYR A 34 -2.62 -16.94 -3.64
N GLY A 35 -2.64 -17.53 -2.44
CA GLY A 35 -1.69 -17.22 -1.36
C GLY A 35 -0.21 -17.24 -1.75
N ASN A 36 0.20 -18.15 -2.63
CA ASN A 36 1.60 -18.25 -3.10
C ASN A 36 1.97 -17.24 -4.20
N ASP A 37 0.98 -16.61 -4.83
CA ASP A 37 1.16 -15.67 -5.94
C ASP A 37 1.03 -14.21 -5.49
N ILE A 38 0.99 -13.93 -4.18
CA ILE A 38 0.84 -12.57 -3.63
C ILE A 38 2.12 -12.20 -2.87
N SER A 39 2.70 -11.06 -3.23
CA SER A 39 3.84 -10.47 -2.52
C SER A 39 3.51 -9.05 -2.10
N ILE A 40 3.84 -8.69 -0.87
CA ILE A 40 3.76 -7.32 -0.37
C ILE A 40 5.14 -6.68 -0.51
N VAL A 41 5.19 -5.47 -1.05
CA VAL A 41 6.37 -4.65 -1.26
C VAL A 41 6.33 -3.52 -0.24
N ASP A 42 7.26 -3.56 0.71
CA ASP A 42 7.54 -2.47 1.64
C ASP A 42 8.66 -1.60 1.04
N PRO A 43 8.42 -0.31 0.75
CA PRO A 43 9.45 0.55 0.16
C PRO A 43 10.70 0.72 1.04
N PHE A 44 10.58 0.57 2.36
CA PHE A 44 11.74 0.65 3.27
C PHE A 44 12.71 -0.53 3.13
N ASP A 45 12.31 -1.63 2.49
CA ASP A 45 13.21 -2.75 2.18
C ASP A 45 14.10 -2.46 0.94
N TYR A 46 13.78 -1.42 0.17
CA TYR A 46 14.44 -1.09 -1.10
C TYR A 46 15.15 0.28 -1.09
N ALA A 47 14.77 1.16 -0.16
CA ALA A 47 15.40 2.45 0.03
C ALA A 47 16.40 2.41 1.19
N THR A 48 17.48 3.20 1.08
CA THR A 48 18.38 3.42 2.21
C THR A 48 17.68 4.25 3.28
N ASP A 49 17.89 3.88 4.55
CA ASP A 49 17.43 4.70 5.67
C ASP A 49 18.24 6.01 5.71
N VAL A 50 17.54 7.12 5.49
CA VAL A 50 18.10 8.47 5.47
C VAL A 50 17.57 9.33 6.61
N GLU A 51 16.75 8.77 7.49
CA GLU A 51 16.12 9.54 8.55
C GLU A 51 17.14 9.90 9.64
N GLY A 52 17.18 11.19 9.98
CA GLY A 52 18.15 11.74 10.93
C GLY A 52 19.46 12.26 10.31
N ASP A 53 19.70 12.04 9.01
CA ASP A 53 20.84 12.61 8.28
C ASP A 53 20.38 13.49 7.12
N ILE A 54 20.47 14.80 7.30
CA ILE A 54 19.99 15.79 6.34
C ILE A 54 20.82 15.77 5.06
N GLU A 55 22.13 15.58 5.16
CA GLU A 55 23.04 15.63 4.01
C GLU A 55 22.81 14.42 3.11
N VAL A 56 22.78 13.22 3.70
CA VAL A 56 22.48 11.98 2.99
C VAL A 56 21.07 12.01 2.40
N LYS A 57 20.07 12.52 3.15
CA LYS A 57 18.70 12.64 2.64
C LYS A 57 18.62 13.52 1.40
N LEU A 58 19.31 14.66 1.38
CA LEU A 58 19.33 15.56 0.22
C LEU A 58 20.05 14.93 -0.99
N GLU A 59 21.15 14.23 -0.74
CA GLU A 59 21.91 13.53 -1.80
C GLU A 59 21.10 12.39 -2.42
N MET A 60 20.41 11.60 -1.58
CA MET A 60 19.73 10.37 -2.00
C MET A 60 18.26 10.58 -2.42
N ALA A 61 17.66 11.73 -2.14
CA ALA A 61 16.23 11.99 -2.36
C ALA A 61 15.75 11.66 -3.78
N GLU A 62 16.51 12.04 -4.81
CA GLU A 62 16.18 11.74 -6.21
C GLU A 62 16.14 10.22 -6.46
N GLY A 63 17.15 9.50 -5.98
CA GLY A 63 17.25 8.05 -6.13
C GLY A 63 16.13 7.30 -5.42
N ILE A 64 15.85 7.69 -4.16
CA ILE A 64 14.74 7.11 -3.37
C ILE A 64 13.40 7.34 -4.07
N LYS A 65 13.15 8.57 -4.53
CA LYS A 65 11.93 8.89 -5.28
C LYS A 65 11.78 8.04 -6.54
N ILE A 66 12.84 7.91 -7.34
CA ILE A 66 12.83 7.09 -8.57
C ILE A 66 12.52 5.63 -8.23
N GLU A 67 13.14 5.10 -7.18
CA GLU A 67 12.95 3.72 -6.76
C GLU A 67 11.53 3.47 -6.25
N CYS A 68 10.98 4.34 -5.39
CA CYS A 68 9.60 4.22 -4.93
C CYS A 68 8.60 4.31 -6.09
N ILE A 69 8.82 5.20 -7.07
CA ILE A 69 7.97 5.27 -8.27
C ILE A 69 8.06 3.98 -9.09
N ARG A 70 9.26 3.42 -9.28
CA ARG A 70 9.44 2.12 -9.96
C ARG A 70 8.67 1.00 -9.25
N LEU A 71 8.75 0.95 -7.92
CA LEU A 71 8.01 -0.03 -7.11
C LEU A 71 6.48 0.16 -7.24
N LEU A 72 5.99 1.40 -7.20
CA LEU A 72 4.57 1.72 -7.44
C LEU A 72 4.13 1.22 -8.82
N GLU A 73 4.93 1.44 -9.86
CA GLU A 73 4.65 0.99 -11.23
C GLU A 73 4.63 -0.53 -11.39
N GLU A 74 5.48 -1.25 -10.68
CA GLU A 74 5.52 -2.71 -10.70
C GLU A 74 4.40 -3.37 -9.88
N CYS A 75 3.79 -2.65 -8.93
CA CYS A 75 2.73 -3.18 -8.08
C CYS A 75 1.35 -3.11 -8.74
N ASP A 76 0.52 -4.12 -8.53
CA ASP A 76 -0.82 -4.20 -9.10
C ASP A 76 -1.85 -3.39 -8.28
N ILE A 77 -1.66 -3.34 -6.96
CA ILE A 77 -2.56 -2.69 -6.00
C ILE A 77 -1.74 -1.90 -4.99
N ILE A 78 -2.27 -0.75 -4.57
CA ILE A 78 -1.68 0.09 -3.52
C ILE A 78 -2.54 0.00 -2.26
N ILE A 79 -1.91 -0.29 -1.13
CA ILE A 79 -2.51 -0.15 0.19
C ILE A 79 -1.83 1.05 0.85
N ALA A 80 -2.60 2.06 1.25
CA ALA A 80 -2.08 3.27 1.85
C ALA A 80 -2.58 3.45 3.29
N LEU A 81 -1.66 3.40 4.25
CA LEU A 81 -1.89 3.67 5.66
C LEU A 81 -1.90 5.17 5.90
N VAL A 82 -3.08 5.72 6.20
CA VAL A 82 -3.25 7.18 6.34
C VAL A 82 -2.93 7.71 7.74
N ASP A 83 -2.60 6.84 8.68
CA ASP A 83 -2.24 7.23 10.04
C ASP A 83 -0.95 8.07 10.03
N GLY A 84 -0.90 9.09 10.89
CA GLY A 84 0.28 9.97 11.02
C GLY A 84 0.35 11.13 10.01
N ASN A 85 -0.61 11.26 9.08
CA ASN A 85 -0.66 12.34 8.09
C ASN A 85 0.63 12.48 7.25
N ASP A 86 1.23 11.36 6.88
CA ASP A 86 2.47 11.36 6.12
C ASP A 86 2.26 11.89 4.69
N THR A 87 3.00 12.95 4.36
CA THR A 87 3.03 13.53 3.01
C THR A 87 3.63 12.58 1.97
N GLY A 88 4.50 11.65 2.38
CA GLY A 88 5.02 10.58 1.54
C GLY A 88 3.90 9.67 1.05
N VAL A 89 3.11 9.12 1.96
CA VAL A 89 1.91 8.33 1.63
C VAL A 89 0.95 9.10 0.73
N ALA A 90 0.74 10.40 0.99
CA ALA A 90 -0.10 11.24 0.14
C ALA A 90 0.46 11.38 -1.29
N PHE A 91 1.77 11.54 -1.45
CA PHE A 91 2.44 11.60 -2.75
C PHE A 91 2.29 10.28 -3.51
N GLU A 92 2.53 9.15 -2.85
CA GLU A 92 2.44 7.81 -3.43
C GLU A 92 1.01 7.47 -3.88
N ALA A 93 0.02 7.74 -3.02
CA ALA A 93 -1.39 7.56 -3.36
C ALA A 93 -1.82 8.50 -4.50
N GLY A 94 -1.34 9.73 -4.51
CA GLY A 94 -1.58 10.68 -5.61
C GLY A 94 -1.01 10.20 -6.94
N TYR A 95 0.23 9.70 -6.95
CA TYR A 95 0.86 9.11 -8.14
C TYR A 95 0.06 7.90 -8.63
N ALA A 96 -0.24 6.96 -7.73
CA ALA A 96 -1.02 5.77 -8.03
C ALA A 96 -2.38 6.11 -8.66
N HIS A 97 -3.06 7.14 -8.14
CA HIS A 97 -4.32 7.62 -8.69
C HIS A 97 -4.13 8.13 -10.13
N ALA A 98 -3.11 8.96 -10.36
CA ALA A 98 -2.81 9.52 -11.68
C ALA A 98 -2.52 8.44 -12.74
N VAL A 99 -1.89 7.32 -12.33
CA VAL A 99 -1.61 6.18 -13.22
C VAL A 99 -2.67 5.08 -13.19
N ASN A 100 -3.86 5.37 -12.66
CA ASN A 100 -5.02 4.47 -12.60
C ASN A 100 -4.79 3.15 -11.83
N LYS A 101 -3.91 3.15 -10.82
CA LYS A 101 -3.74 2.00 -9.92
C LYS A 101 -4.82 2.00 -8.84
N PRO A 102 -5.41 0.84 -8.50
CA PRO A 102 -6.38 0.77 -7.42
C PRO A 102 -5.71 1.03 -6.07
N ILE A 103 -6.30 1.95 -5.30
CA ILE A 103 -5.84 2.33 -3.97
C ILE A 103 -6.86 1.85 -2.95
N ILE A 104 -6.39 1.15 -1.92
CA ILE A 104 -7.14 0.81 -0.73
C ILE A 104 -6.57 1.64 0.42
N LEU A 105 -7.40 2.54 1.00
CA LEU A 105 -6.98 3.27 2.19
C LEU A 105 -7.26 2.45 3.43
N ILE A 106 -6.30 2.46 4.34
CA ILE A 106 -6.39 1.78 5.62
C ILE A 106 -6.01 2.70 6.78
N SER A 107 -6.59 2.47 7.95
CA SER A 107 -6.25 3.18 9.19
C SER A 107 -6.46 2.25 10.38
N GLN A 108 -5.57 2.37 11.36
CA GLN A 108 -5.66 1.68 12.65
C GLN A 108 -6.98 1.93 13.36
N GLU A 109 -7.57 3.11 13.18
CA GLU A 109 -8.86 3.49 13.74
C GLU A 109 -9.83 3.88 12.63
N ASN A 110 -9.59 5.02 11.95
CA ASN A 110 -10.54 5.56 10.99
C ASN A 110 -9.91 6.48 9.95
N CYS A 111 -10.08 6.17 8.67
CA CYS A 111 -9.61 7.00 7.55
C CYS A 111 -10.35 8.33 7.38
N SER A 112 -11.42 8.61 8.14
CA SER A 112 -12.20 9.87 8.01
C SER A 112 -11.40 11.13 8.32
N SER A 113 -10.28 11.01 9.04
CA SER A 113 -9.34 12.09 9.31
C SER A 113 -8.39 12.38 8.13
N ALA A 114 -8.31 11.47 7.15
CA ALA A 114 -7.47 11.67 5.98
C ALA A 114 -7.97 12.83 5.13
N ASN A 115 -7.05 13.45 4.39
CA ASN A 115 -7.39 14.52 3.47
C ASN A 115 -8.42 14.06 2.42
N ALA A 116 -9.34 14.96 2.02
CA ALA A 116 -10.38 14.68 1.03
C ALA A 116 -9.83 14.11 -0.30
N MET A 117 -8.64 14.53 -0.72
CA MET A 117 -7.98 14.01 -1.92
C MET A 117 -7.59 12.53 -1.79
N LEU A 118 -7.12 12.11 -0.62
CA LEU A 118 -6.84 10.70 -0.34
C LEU A 118 -8.14 9.90 -0.39
N ILE A 119 -9.16 10.34 0.37
CA ILE A 119 -10.47 9.65 0.42
C ILE A 119 -11.08 9.54 -0.98
N GLY A 120 -11.03 10.61 -1.78
CA GLY A 120 -11.54 10.64 -3.14
C GLY A 120 -10.75 9.80 -4.14
N SER A 121 -9.47 9.50 -3.85
CA SER A 121 -8.62 8.66 -4.70
C SER A 121 -8.83 7.16 -4.45
N ALA A 122 -9.38 6.80 -3.29
CA ALA A 122 -9.56 5.42 -2.85
C ALA A 122 -10.65 4.68 -3.63
N LYS A 123 -10.44 3.39 -3.91
CA LYS A 123 -11.51 2.48 -4.37
C LYS A 123 -12.33 1.95 -3.21
N VAL A 124 -11.68 1.77 -2.05
CA VAL A 124 -12.32 1.32 -0.82
C VAL A 124 -11.52 1.81 0.38
N VAL A 125 -12.21 1.89 1.51
CA VAL A 125 -11.65 2.26 2.82
C VAL A 125 -11.85 1.10 3.80
N VAL A 126 -10.80 0.79 4.56
CA VAL A 126 -10.85 -0.20 5.66
C VAL A 126 -10.34 0.46 6.95
N ASN A 127 -11.22 0.55 7.92
CA ASN A 127 -10.93 1.09 9.25
C ASN A 127 -10.57 -0.05 10.22
N ASN A 128 -10.12 0.30 11.42
CA ASN A 128 -9.85 -0.64 12.51
C ASN A 128 -8.92 -1.81 12.13
N ILE A 129 -7.87 -1.57 11.34
CA ILE A 129 -7.00 -2.66 10.85
C ILE A 129 -6.10 -3.30 11.91
N VAL A 130 -6.23 -2.89 13.17
CA VAL A 130 -5.71 -3.63 14.33
C VAL A 130 -6.50 -4.92 14.59
N GLU A 131 -7.77 -4.95 14.19
CA GLU A 131 -8.69 -6.09 14.37
C GLU A 131 -8.49 -7.14 13.28
N ASP A 132 -8.37 -8.42 13.69
CA ASP A 132 -8.14 -9.54 12.77
C ASP A 132 -9.26 -9.70 11.73
N GLU A 133 -10.49 -9.36 12.08
CA GLU A 133 -11.62 -9.39 11.15
C GLU A 133 -11.46 -8.38 10.02
N GLN A 134 -10.97 -7.17 10.33
CA GLN A 134 -10.72 -6.14 9.32
C GLN A 134 -9.55 -6.50 8.42
N VAL A 135 -8.50 -7.14 8.96
CA VAL A 135 -7.40 -7.68 8.14
C VAL A 135 -7.89 -8.77 7.19
N LYS A 136 -8.77 -9.67 7.65
CA LYS A 136 -9.40 -10.69 6.78
C LYS A 136 -10.28 -10.05 5.70
N ARG A 137 -11.06 -9.02 6.07
CA ARG A 137 -11.86 -8.25 5.12
C ARG A 137 -10.99 -7.56 4.07
N LEU A 138 -9.88 -6.96 4.48
CA LEU A 138 -8.88 -6.36 3.59
C LEU A 138 -8.32 -7.41 2.61
N ALA A 139 -7.92 -8.59 3.11
CA ALA A 139 -7.47 -9.68 2.26
C ALA A 139 -8.52 -10.06 1.20
N GLY A 140 -9.79 -10.18 1.58
CA GLY A 140 -10.89 -10.44 0.65
C GLY A 140 -11.06 -9.34 -0.42
N LEU A 141 -10.96 -8.07 -0.03
CA LEU A 141 -11.04 -6.93 -0.95
C LEU A 141 -9.88 -6.93 -1.96
N ILE A 142 -8.66 -7.20 -1.50
CA ILE A 142 -7.46 -7.33 -2.34
C ILE A 142 -7.70 -8.39 -3.43
N LEU A 143 -8.23 -9.56 -3.07
CA LEU A 143 -8.53 -10.62 -4.05
C LEU A 143 -9.61 -10.21 -5.05
N PHE A 144 -10.66 -9.52 -4.59
CA PHE A 144 -11.72 -9.01 -5.45
C PHE A 144 -11.16 -8.04 -6.50
N PHE A 145 -10.36 -7.06 -6.06
CA PHE A 145 -9.74 -6.09 -6.97
C PHE A 145 -8.76 -6.76 -7.93
N TYR A 146 -7.99 -7.74 -7.47
CA TYR A 146 -7.09 -8.50 -8.34
C TYR A 146 -7.84 -9.30 -9.40
N GLY A 147 -8.93 -9.98 -9.01
CA GLY A 147 -9.77 -10.75 -9.92
C GLY A 147 -10.42 -9.87 -10.98
N THR A 148 -11.00 -8.75 -10.58
CA THR A 148 -11.61 -7.76 -11.48
C THR A 148 -10.58 -7.11 -12.41
N TRP A 149 -9.41 -6.73 -11.87
CA TRP A 149 -8.32 -6.17 -12.67
C TRP A 149 -7.80 -7.18 -13.69
N LYS A 150 -7.49 -8.43 -13.30
CA LYS A 150 -7.10 -9.49 -14.25
C LYS A 150 -8.16 -9.72 -15.33
N ALA A 151 -9.44 -9.70 -14.98
CA ALA A 151 -10.52 -9.83 -15.94
C ALA A 151 -10.56 -8.65 -16.93
N SER A 152 -10.30 -7.42 -16.46
CA SER A 152 -10.24 -6.22 -17.31
C SER A 152 -9.06 -6.21 -18.29
N GLN A 153 -7.98 -6.93 -17.97
CA GLN A 153 -6.81 -7.06 -18.84
C GLN A 153 -6.97 -8.14 -19.92
N LYS A 154 -7.98 -9.02 -19.83
CA LYS A 154 -8.31 -9.95 -20.91
C LYS A 154 -9.01 -9.18 -22.03
N LYS A 155 -8.33 -9.01 -23.17
CA LYS A 155 -8.96 -8.51 -24.40
C LYS A 155 -10.18 -9.38 -24.74
N PRO A 156 -11.27 -8.80 -25.28
CA PRO A 156 -12.33 -9.61 -25.86
C PRO A 156 -11.72 -10.50 -26.94
N GLU A 157 -11.96 -11.81 -26.85
CA GLU A 157 -11.74 -12.70 -27.98
C GLU A 157 -12.67 -12.20 -29.09
N ASN A 158 -12.09 -11.64 -30.15
CA ASN A 158 -12.82 -11.31 -31.36
C ASN A 158 -13.33 -12.63 -31.95
N ASN A 159 -14.59 -12.97 -31.66
CA ASN A 159 -15.37 -13.95 -32.41
C ASN A 159 -15.86 -13.35 -33.72
#